data_AF-A0ABC8T0H2-F1
#
_entry.id   AF-A0ABC8T0H2-F1
#
_cell.length_a   1.000
_cell.length_b   1.000
_cell.length_c   1.000
_cell.angle_alpha   90.00
_cell.angle_beta   90.00
_cell.angle_gamma   90.00
#
_symmetry.space_group_name_H-M   'P 1'
#
loop_
_entity.id
_entity.type
_entity.pdbx_description
1 polymer ?
#
loop_
_entity_poly.entity_id
_entity_poly.type
_entity_poly.pdbx_seq_one_letter_code
_entity_poly.pdbx_strand_id
1 'polypeptide(L)'
;MVEPPPSTDQRSITITDLNMDALVHCASYLNLQDLSNMAMSCTYFNRVAYSDSIWQSLFRERWPQRVPSSFSQISGARKAYLARNTALQQFKFVDPLLADYYTHSKPYDQLFLDKNDIIFSQGPLIHMIRIGEFLNGKDPLVTLSDHRARITCMRLFSLSETSLFRSETQRNENVLVTSSCDHSIRLWWNVSWCFVEKKLLKIES
;
A
#
# COMPACT_ATOMS: atom_id res chain seq x y z
N MET A 1 34.01 10.86 -68.45
CA MET A 1 33.79 11.44 -67.11
C MET A 1 32.98 10.43 -66.32
N VAL A 2 33.61 9.76 -65.36
CA VAL A 2 32.94 8.82 -64.45
C VAL A 2 32.76 9.57 -63.13
N GLU A 3 31.50 9.74 -62.73
CA GLU A 3 31.11 10.37 -61.47
C GLU A 3 31.42 9.41 -60.31
N PRO A 4 32.10 9.85 -59.22
CA PRO A 4 32.38 8.98 -58.10
C PRO A 4 31.09 8.75 -57.28
N PRO A 5 30.86 7.54 -56.74
CA PRO A 5 29.67 7.27 -55.95
C PRO A 5 29.73 8.03 -54.61
N PRO A 6 28.58 8.43 -54.04
CA PRO A 6 28.55 9.06 -52.73
C PRO A 6 28.94 8.03 -51.66
N SER A 7 30.10 8.24 -51.04
CA SER A 7 30.51 7.54 -49.82
C SER A 7 29.55 7.92 -48.70
N THR A 8 28.53 7.09 -48.48
CA THR A 8 27.66 7.22 -47.32
C THR A 8 28.38 6.57 -46.14
N ASP A 9 29.19 7.34 -45.41
CA ASP A 9 29.71 6.95 -44.10
C ASP A 9 28.51 6.81 -43.14
N GLN A 10 27.86 5.65 -43.15
CA GLN A 10 26.95 5.26 -42.09
C GLN A 10 27.78 4.99 -40.83
N ARG A 11 28.09 6.06 -40.08
CA ARG A 11 28.58 5.92 -38.71
C ARG A 11 27.52 5.15 -37.93
N SER A 12 27.83 3.91 -37.57
CA SER A 12 27.01 3.12 -36.65
C SER A 12 27.03 3.85 -35.30
N ILE A 13 25.93 4.53 -34.97
CA ILE A 13 25.76 5.20 -33.68
C ILE A 13 25.52 4.10 -32.66
N THR A 14 26.49 3.92 -31.78
CA THR A 14 26.37 3.01 -30.65
C THR A 14 25.66 3.71 -29.50
N ILE A 15 24.98 2.95 -28.65
CA ILE A 15 24.28 3.48 -27.47
C ILE A 15 25.21 4.22 -26.49
N THR A 16 26.52 3.98 -26.56
CA THR A 16 27.55 4.72 -25.83
C THR A 16 27.84 6.11 -26.39
N ASP A 17 27.41 6.40 -27.62
CA ASP A 17 27.53 7.72 -28.25
C ASP A 17 26.41 8.68 -27.82
N LEU A 18 25.36 8.18 -27.15
CA LEU A 18 24.31 9.02 -26.57
C LEU A 18 24.84 9.86 -25.40
N ASN A 19 24.33 11.09 -25.28
CA ASN A 19 24.55 11.93 -24.11
C ASN A 19 24.11 11.18 -22.82
N MET A 20 24.94 11.29 -21.78
CA MET A 20 24.71 10.65 -20.49
C MET A 20 23.34 11.03 -19.90
N ASP A 21 22.90 12.29 -20.01
CA ASP A 21 21.60 12.73 -19.47
C ASP A 21 20.42 12.05 -20.19
N ALA A 22 20.51 11.92 -21.52
CA ALA A 22 19.48 11.24 -22.31
C ALA A 22 19.41 9.76 -21.94
N LEU A 23 20.56 9.11 -21.76
CA LEU A 23 20.63 7.71 -21.39
C LEU A 23 20.16 7.47 -19.94
N VAL A 24 20.48 8.37 -19.01
CA VAL A 24 19.94 8.37 -17.64
C VAL A 24 18.42 8.50 -17.67
N HIS A 25 17.88 9.39 -18.51
CA HIS A 25 16.44 9.55 -18.67
C HIS A 25 15.79 8.26 -19.21
N CYS A 26 16.37 7.62 -20.24
CA CYS A 26 15.89 6.33 -20.73
C CYS A 26 15.98 5.22 -19.68
N ALA A 27 17.09 5.17 -18.93
CA ALA A 27 17.29 4.17 -17.89
C ALA A 27 16.33 4.33 -16.70
N SER A 28 15.72 5.52 -16.52
CA SER A 28 14.72 5.75 -15.47
C SER A 28 13.41 4.96 -15.66
N TYR A 29 13.18 4.42 -16.86
CA TYR A 29 12.03 3.56 -17.17
C TYR A 29 12.31 2.07 -16.97
N LEU A 30 13.54 1.69 -16.60
CA LEU A 30 13.91 0.30 -16.38
C LEU A 30 13.55 -0.13 -14.96
N ASN A 31 13.12 -1.39 -14.81
CA ASN A 31 12.94 -1.98 -13.50
C ASN A 31 14.31 -2.25 -12.83
N LEU A 32 14.28 -2.61 -11.54
CA LEU A 32 15.50 -2.82 -10.75
C LEU A 32 16.40 -3.94 -11.30
N GLN A 33 15.83 -4.98 -11.89
CA GLN A 33 16.58 -6.10 -12.47
C GLN A 33 17.32 -5.65 -13.74
N ASP A 34 16.62 -4.97 -14.64
CA ASP A 34 17.20 -4.47 -15.89
C ASP A 34 18.27 -3.41 -15.63
N LEU A 35 18.04 -2.53 -14.64
CA LEU A 35 19.02 -1.56 -14.19
C LEU A 35 20.29 -2.25 -13.64
N SER A 36 20.12 -3.35 -12.89
CA SER A 36 21.24 -4.14 -12.37
C SER A 36 22.02 -4.82 -13.51
N ASN A 37 21.31 -5.40 -14.49
CA ASN A 37 21.92 -6.00 -15.66
C ASN A 37 22.69 -4.96 -16.50
N MET A 38 22.10 -3.78 -16.71
CA MET A 38 22.73 -2.64 -17.38
C MET A 38 24.03 -2.23 -16.66
N ALA A 39 23.98 -2.11 -15.32
CA ALA A 39 25.15 -1.73 -14.54
C ALA A 39 26.31 -2.73 -14.59
N MET A 40 26.02 -4.01 -14.85
CA MET A 40 27.01 -5.09 -14.97
C MET A 40 27.60 -5.19 -16.38
N SER A 41 27.03 -4.49 -17.36
CA SER A 41 27.39 -4.64 -18.77
C SER A 41 28.71 -3.93 -19.13
N CYS A 42 28.91 -2.69 -18.68
CA CYS A 42 30.17 -1.94 -18.87
C CYS A 42 30.31 -0.77 -17.89
N THR A 43 31.50 -0.16 -17.81
CA THR A 43 31.79 0.97 -16.91
C THR A 43 30.96 2.22 -17.22
N TYR A 44 30.64 2.46 -18.49
CA TYR A 44 29.79 3.58 -18.91
C TYR A 44 28.36 3.41 -18.39
N PHE A 45 27.76 2.24 -18.63
CA PHE A 45 26.43 1.90 -18.13
C PHE A 45 26.36 1.77 -16.63
N ASN A 46 27.44 1.36 -15.97
CA ASN A 46 27.54 1.38 -14.52
C ASN A 46 27.34 2.80 -13.97
N ARG A 47 28.02 3.81 -14.54
CA ARG A 47 27.87 5.21 -14.14
C ARG A 47 26.44 5.71 -14.33
N VAL A 48 25.83 5.38 -15.46
CA VAL A 48 24.43 5.75 -15.77
C VAL A 48 23.47 5.13 -14.78
N ALA A 49 23.54 3.81 -14.59
CA ALA A 49 22.65 3.06 -13.70
C ALA A 49 22.79 3.48 -12.22
N TYR A 50 23.92 4.07 -11.85
CA TYR A 50 24.20 4.52 -10.48
C TYR A 50 23.82 5.99 -10.26
N SER A 51 23.31 6.67 -11.29
CA SER A 51 22.85 8.06 -11.19
C SER A 51 21.71 8.21 -10.18
N ASP A 52 21.85 9.16 -9.24
CA ASP A 52 20.89 9.37 -8.16
C ASP A 52 19.48 9.69 -8.65
N SER A 53 19.32 10.31 -9.82
CA SER A 53 18.00 10.64 -10.39
C SER A 53 17.15 9.39 -10.64
N ILE A 54 17.77 8.29 -11.09
CA ILE A 54 17.10 7.00 -11.32
C ILE A 54 16.61 6.45 -9.98
N TRP A 55 17.48 6.41 -8.97
CA TRP A 55 17.15 5.87 -7.65
C TRP A 55 16.12 6.71 -6.90
N GLN A 56 16.13 8.03 -7.09
CA GLN A 56 15.07 8.91 -6.59
C GLN A 56 13.72 8.62 -7.26
N SER A 57 13.71 8.40 -8.59
CA SER A 57 12.51 8.03 -9.33
C SER A 57 11.92 6.72 -8.80
N LEU A 58 12.75 5.67 -8.76
CA LEU A 58 12.36 4.35 -8.22
C LEU A 58 11.87 4.42 -6.77
N PHE A 59 12.47 5.29 -5.95
CA PHE A 59 12.02 5.49 -4.58
C PHE A 59 10.62 6.11 -4.52
N ARG A 60 10.36 7.17 -5.30
CA ARG A 60 9.05 7.85 -5.33
C ARG A 60 7.96 6.94 -5.87
N GLU A 61 8.27 6.17 -6.91
CA GLU A 61 7.34 5.21 -7.49
C GLU A 61 6.95 4.14 -6.47
N ARG A 62 7.92 3.57 -5.77
CA ARG A 62 7.69 2.48 -4.82
C ARG A 62 7.15 2.92 -3.46
N TRP A 63 7.47 4.14 -3.02
CA TRP A 63 7.01 4.70 -1.74
C TRP A 63 6.50 6.14 -1.87
N PRO A 64 5.35 6.37 -2.53
CA PRO A 64 4.85 7.71 -2.86
C PRO A 64 4.58 8.59 -1.63
N GLN A 65 4.16 7.98 -0.52
CA GLN A 65 3.76 8.67 0.71
C GLN A 65 4.92 9.09 1.61
N ARG A 66 6.16 8.71 1.28
CA ARG A 66 7.35 9.15 2.01
C ARG A 66 8.22 9.96 1.08
N VAL A 67 8.02 11.28 1.06
CA VAL A 67 9.03 12.18 0.52
C VAL A 67 10.23 12.11 1.47
N PRO A 68 11.41 11.66 1.03
CA PRO A 68 12.58 11.66 1.90
C PRO A 68 13.02 13.12 2.04
N SER A 69 12.53 13.79 3.07
CA SER A 69 13.06 15.07 3.54
C SER A 69 14.51 14.94 4.03
N SER A 70 15.01 13.71 4.14
CA SER A 70 16.34 13.37 4.64
C SER A 70 17.09 12.39 3.73
N PHE A 71 17.08 12.59 2.40
CA PHE A 71 18.29 12.22 1.66
C PHE A 71 19.41 13.11 2.18
N SER A 72 20.03 12.71 3.30
CA SER A 72 21.28 13.28 3.74
C SER A 72 22.20 13.21 2.52
N GLN A 73 22.72 14.36 2.08
CA GLN A 73 23.65 14.49 0.96
C GLN A 73 24.85 13.53 1.09
N ILE A 74 25.08 12.99 2.30
CA ILE A 74 26.17 12.09 2.66
C ILE A 74 25.91 10.63 2.20
N SER A 75 24.65 10.19 2.03
CA SER A 75 24.34 8.77 1.80
C SER A 75 24.01 8.40 0.35
N GLY A 76 23.62 9.34 -0.53
CA GLY A 76 23.19 9.04 -1.90
C GLY A 76 21.84 8.31 -2.00
N ALA A 77 21.08 8.58 -3.06
CA ALA A 77 19.71 8.07 -3.21
C ALA A 77 19.66 6.54 -3.35
N ARG A 78 20.65 5.97 -4.07
CA ARG A 78 20.80 4.51 -4.22
C ARG A 78 20.92 3.78 -2.90
N LYS A 79 21.82 4.25 -2.01
CA LYS A 79 22.08 3.58 -0.73
C LYS A 79 20.84 3.62 0.16
N ALA A 80 20.11 4.74 0.17
CA ALA A 80 18.86 4.87 0.90
C ALA A 80 17.77 3.94 0.36
N TYR A 81 17.63 3.83 -0.97
CA TYR A 81 16.71 2.86 -1.59
C TYR A 81 17.04 1.44 -1.17
N LEU A 82 18.31 1.03 -1.31
CA LEU A 82 18.75 -0.33 -0.98
C LEU A 82 18.59 -0.63 0.52
N ALA A 83 19.00 0.30 1.40
CA ALA A 83 18.86 0.15 2.84
C ALA A 83 17.39 -0.07 3.24
N ARG A 84 16.46 0.72 2.69
CA ARG A 84 15.03 0.56 2.93
C ARG A 84 14.49 -0.75 2.37
N ASN A 85 14.85 -1.09 1.14
CA ASN A 85 14.42 -2.34 0.51
C ASN A 85 14.87 -3.56 1.33
N THR A 86 16.13 -3.57 1.78
CA THR A 86 16.66 -4.62 2.65
C THR A 86 15.97 -4.62 4.02
N ALA A 87 15.74 -3.45 4.63
CA ALA A 87 15.05 -3.35 5.90
C ALA A 87 13.63 -3.94 5.84
N LEU A 88 12.88 -3.65 4.78
CA LEU A 88 11.55 -4.22 4.55
C LEU A 88 11.58 -5.73 4.36
N GLN A 89 12.54 -6.25 3.56
CA GLN A 89 12.70 -7.69 3.35
C GLN A 89 13.11 -8.44 4.63
N GLN A 90 13.85 -7.78 5.52
CA GLN A 90 14.29 -8.36 6.79
C GLN A 90 13.33 -8.09 7.95
N PHE A 91 12.18 -7.45 7.70
CA PHE A 91 11.27 -6.97 8.76
C PHE A 91 12.01 -6.14 9.84
N LYS A 92 13.08 -5.44 9.46
CA LYS A 92 13.82 -4.53 10.33
C LYS A 92 13.15 -3.17 10.29
N PHE A 93 12.25 -2.95 11.23
CA PHE A 93 11.65 -1.63 11.43
C PHE A 93 12.56 -0.82 12.35
N VAL A 94 13.01 0.34 11.89
CA VAL A 94 13.66 1.32 12.77
C VAL A 94 12.53 1.93 13.60
N ASP A 95 12.50 1.58 14.88
CA ASP A 95 11.54 2.09 15.85
C ASP A 95 10.07 1.79 15.48
N PRO A 96 9.61 0.53 15.60
CA PRO A 96 8.21 0.22 15.41
C PRO A 96 7.39 0.99 16.44
N LEU A 97 6.43 1.81 15.97
CA LEU A 97 5.47 2.48 16.82
C LEU A 97 4.72 1.44 17.66
N LEU A 98 5.04 1.37 18.95
CA LEU A 98 4.39 0.49 19.90
C LEU A 98 3.25 1.26 20.57
N ALA A 99 2.04 0.73 20.43
CA ALA A 99 0.85 1.30 21.05
C ALA A 99 0.09 0.18 21.77
N ASP A 100 0.04 0.27 23.09
CA ASP A 100 -0.67 -0.69 23.93
C ASP A 100 -2.12 -0.24 24.12
N TYR A 101 -3.05 -1.13 23.79
CA TYR A 101 -4.48 -0.92 24.01
C TYR A 101 -5.00 -1.92 25.03
N TYR A 102 -5.40 -1.39 26.18
CA TYR A 102 -6.04 -2.19 27.22
C TYR A 102 -7.50 -2.42 26.87
N THR A 103 -7.82 -3.62 26.40
CA THR A 103 -9.22 -4.04 26.22
C THR A 103 -9.69 -4.87 27.41
N HIS A 104 -10.97 -5.22 27.43
CA HIS A 104 -11.51 -6.14 28.43
C HIS A 104 -10.81 -7.49 28.40
N SER A 105 -10.87 -8.25 29.49
CA SER A 105 -10.26 -9.58 29.65
C SER A 105 -11.03 -10.71 28.94
N LYS A 106 -11.70 -10.41 27.82
CA LYS A 106 -12.44 -11.39 27.02
C LYS A 106 -11.61 -11.78 25.78
N PRO A 107 -11.71 -13.02 25.29
CA PRO A 107 -10.99 -13.43 24.09
C PRO A 107 -11.46 -12.61 22.88
N TYR A 108 -10.53 -12.32 21.98
CA TYR A 108 -10.85 -11.76 20.67
C TYR A 108 -11.25 -12.89 19.73
N ASP A 109 -12.36 -12.71 19.02
CA ASP A 109 -12.90 -13.75 18.14
C ASP A 109 -12.45 -13.54 16.68
N GLN A 110 -12.45 -12.28 16.21
CA GLN A 110 -12.09 -11.90 14.84
C GLN A 110 -11.23 -10.64 14.87
N LEU A 111 -10.23 -10.56 13.99
CA LEU A 111 -9.37 -9.39 13.77
C LEU A 111 -9.27 -9.09 12.29
N PHE A 112 -9.40 -7.83 11.93
CA PHE A 112 -9.33 -7.31 10.57
C PHE A 112 -8.49 -6.03 10.55
N LEU A 113 -7.69 -5.88 9.50
CA LEU A 113 -6.86 -4.69 9.28
C LEU A 113 -7.33 -4.04 7.98
N ASP A 114 -7.84 -2.81 8.06
CA ASP A 114 -8.25 -2.04 6.89
C ASP A 114 -7.55 -0.69 6.88
N LYS A 115 -6.58 -0.52 5.96
CA LYS A 115 -5.82 0.74 5.77
C LYS A 115 -5.24 1.28 7.09
N ASN A 116 -5.95 2.20 7.74
CA ASN A 116 -5.56 2.88 8.98
C ASN A 116 -6.41 2.45 10.19
N ASP A 117 -7.24 1.44 10.05
CA ASP A 117 -8.17 0.98 11.08
C ASP A 117 -7.90 -0.49 11.44
N ILE A 118 -7.87 -0.77 12.74
CA ILE A 118 -7.79 -2.13 13.28
C ILE A 118 -9.16 -2.46 13.85
N ILE A 119 -9.86 -3.41 13.26
CA ILE A 119 -11.23 -3.79 13.66
C ILE A 119 -11.19 -5.18 14.27
N PHE A 120 -11.78 -5.37 15.44
CA PHE A 120 -11.84 -6.67 16.09
C PHE A 120 -13.14 -6.87 16.86
N SER A 121 -13.54 -8.12 17.06
CA SER A 121 -14.69 -8.46 17.90
C SER A 121 -14.28 -9.01 19.25
N GLN A 122 -15.09 -8.68 20.26
CA GLN A 122 -14.94 -9.18 21.61
C GLN A 122 -16.32 -9.49 22.20
N GLY A 123 -16.77 -10.75 22.09
CA GLY A 123 -18.13 -11.12 22.45
C GLY A 123 -19.16 -10.40 21.55
N PRO A 124 -20.15 -9.66 22.10
CA PRO A 124 -21.13 -8.94 21.28
C PRO A 124 -20.63 -7.60 20.74
N LEU A 125 -19.43 -7.17 21.13
CA LEU A 125 -18.89 -5.86 20.78
C LEU A 125 -17.98 -5.94 19.56
N ILE A 126 -17.97 -4.87 18.78
CA ILE A 126 -16.98 -4.60 17.74
C ILE A 126 -16.18 -3.38 18.20
N HIS A 127 -14.88 -3.50 18.14
CA HIS A 127 -13.94 -2.42 18.42
C HIS A 127 -13.22 -2.04 17.14
N MET A 128 -12.99 -0.75 16.95
CA MET A 128 -12.26 -0.20 15.81
C MET A 128 -11.28 0.84 16.33
N ILE A 129 -9.98 0.57 16.17
CA ILE A 129 -8.89 1.47 16.53
C ILE A 129 -8.46 2.22 15.28
N ARG A 130 -8.63 3.55 15.28
CA ARG A 130 -8.23 4.44 14.19
C ARG A 130 -6.80 4.92 14.40
N ILE A 131 -5.85 4.33 13.69
CA ILE A 131 -4.41 4.65 13.80
C ILE A 131 -4.16 6.14 13.50
N GLY A 132 -4.91 6.73 12.56
CA GLY A 132 -4.78 8.16 12.23
C GLY A 132 -5.17 9.08 13.39
N GLU A 133 -6.19 8.72 14.18
CA GLU A 133 -6.60 9.50 15.35
C GLU A 133 -5.58 9.37 16.48
N PHE A 134 -5.01 8.18 16.67
CA PHE A 134 -3.92 7.93 17.61
C PHE A 134 -2.71 8.82 17.33
N LEU A 135 -2.25 8.88 16.07
CA LEU A 135 -1.13 9.73 15.66
C LEU A 135 -1.40 11.23 15.86
N ASN A 136 -2.67 11.62 15.87
CA ASN A 136 -3.11 12.99 16.13
C ASN A 136 -3.41 13.27 17.62
N GLY A 137 -3.12 12.32 18.52
CA GLY A 137 -3.32 12.46 19.96
C GLY A 137 -4.79 12.44 20.40
N LYS A 138 -5.69 11.88 19.59
CA LYS A 138 -7.12 11.71 19.91
C LYS A 138 -7.40 10.28 20.37
N ASP A 139 -8.51 10.09 21.10
CA ASP A 139 -9.01 8.75 21.43
C ASP A 139 -9.38 8.02 20.13
N PRO A 140 -8.66 6.94 19.78
CA PRO A 140 -8.84 6.27 18.49
C PRO A 140 -9.83 5.10 18.58
N LEU A 141 -10.32 4.76 19.77
CA LEU A 141 -11.15 3.57 19.97
C LEU A 141 -12.63 3.90 19.80
N VAL A 142 -13.21 3.33 18.76
CA VAL A 142 -14.65 3.30 18.54
C VAL A 142 -15.19 1.92 18.94
N THR A 143 -16.30 1.89 19.69
CA THR A 143 -17.00 0.65 20.03
C THR A 143 -18.40 0.65 19.45
N LEU A 144 -18.77 -0.43 18.74
CA LEU A 144 -20.11 -0.68 18.21
C LEU A 144 -20.75 -1.84 18.98
N SER A 145 -21.98 -1.65 19.47
CA SER A 145 -22.55 -2.50 20.53
C SER A 145 -24.02 -2.85 20.33
N ASP A 146 -24.38 -3.38 19.17
CA ASP A 146 -25.79 -3.65 18.85
C ASP A 146 -26.14 -5.15 18.92
N HIS A 147 -25.16 -6.04 18.69
CA HIS A 147 -25.36 -7.49 18.86
C HIS A 147 -25.67 -7.87 20.31
N ARG A 148 -26.51 -8.90 20.48
CA ARG A 148 -26.90 -9.40 21.82
C ARG A 148 -26.07 -10.61 22.27
N ALA A 149 -25.32 -11.21 21.36
CA ALA A 149 -24.49 -12.36 21.63
C ALA A 149 -23.18 -12.29 20.82
N ARG A 150 -22.29 -13.27 21.05
CA ARG A 150 -20.97 -13.34 20.43
C ARG A 150 -21.04 -13.22 18.90
N ILE A 151 -20.18 -12.37 18.34
CA ILE A 151 -19.98 -12.26 16.90
C ILE A 151 -19.17 -13.45 16.41
N THR A 152 -19.70 -14.17 15.44
CA THR A 152 -19.10 -15.39 14.89
C THR A 152 -18.31 -15.15 13.62
N CYS A 153 -18.64 -14.10 12.86
CA CYS A 153 -17.95 -13.76 11.62
C CYS A 153 -17.99 -12.25 11.37
N MET A 154 -16.93 -11.73 10.75
CA MET A 154 -16.81 -10.35 10.29
C MET A 154 -16.23 -10.33 8.87
N ARG A 155 -16.82 -9.52 7.99
CA ARG A 155 -16.35 -9.30 6.62
C ARG A 155 -16.51 -7.84 6.22
N LEU A 156 -15.52 -7.29 5.54
CA LEU A 156 -15.54 -5.93 5.01
C LEU A 156 -15.73 -6.00 3.49
N PHE A 157 -16.68 -5.24 2.97
CA PHE A 157 -16.95 -5.16 1.53
C PHE A 157 -16.75 -3.74 1.03
N SER A 158 -16.02 -3.61 -0.07
CA SER A 158 -15.93 -2.35 -0.80
C SER A 158 -17.22 -2.12 -1.57
N LEU A 159 -17.81 -0.95 -1.39
CA LEU A 159 -19.07 -0.62 -2.06
C LEU A 159 -18.89 -0.32 -3.54
N SER A 160 -17.66 -0.07 -3.99
CA SER A 160 -17.31 0.03 -5.41
C SER A 160 -17.77 -1.17 -6.22
N GLU A 161 -17.89 -2.34 -5.57
CA GLU A 161 -18.26 -3.61 -6.20
C GLU A 161 -19.78 -3.87 -6.20
N THR A 162 -20.57 -3.01 -5.54
CA THR A 162 -22.02 -3.20 -5.39
C THR A 162 -22.79 -2.03 -6.00
N SER A 163 -23.80 -2.32 -6.83
CA SER A 163 -24.64 -1.31 -7.51
C SER A 163 -25.67 -0.61 -6.60
N LEU A 164 -25.58 -0.78 -5.29
CA LEU A 164 -26.60 -0.38 -4.32
C LEU A 164 -26.62 1.13 -4.00
N PHE A 165 -25.62 1.91 -4.43
CA PHE A 165 -25.52 3.34 -4.08
C PHE A 165 -25.20 4.25 -5.27
N ARG A 166 -25.84 5.42 -5.28
CA ARG A 166 -25.99 6.30 -6.46
C ARG A 166 -25.05 7.51 -6.48
N SER A 167 -24.20 7.72 -5.46
CA SER A 167 -23.35 8.91 -5.35
C SER A 167 -21.85 8.59 -5.48
N GLU A 168 -21.09 9.44 -6.18
CA GLU A 168 -19.64 9.28 -6.37
C GLU A 168 -18.85 9.32 -5.06
N THR A 169 -19.34 10.01 -4.03
CA THR A 169 -18.66 10.11 -2.72
C THR A 169 -18.73 8.82 -1.91
N GLN A 170 -19.76 7.99 -2.11
CA GLN A 170 -19.97 6.72 -1.38
C GLN A 170 -19.23 5.53 -2.00
N ARG A 171 -18.66 5.67 -3.21
CA ARG A 171 -17.97 4.57 -3.91
C ARG A 171 -16.73 4.05 -3.20
N ASN A 172 -16.10 4.87 -2.36
CA ASN A 172 -14.89 4.51 -1.62
C ASN A 172 -15.15 4.11 -0.17
N GLU A 173 -16.42 3.99 0.22
CA GLU A 173 -16.79 3.56 1.57
C GLU A 173 -16.77 2.03 1.67
N ASN A 174 -16.49 1.54 2.87
CA ASN A 174 -16.47 0.12 3.20
C ASN A 174 -17.67 -0.19 4.11
N VAL A 175 -18.34 -1.31 3.87
CA VAL A 175 -19.40 -1.82 4.77
C VAL A 175 -18.88 -3.02 5.53
N LEU A 176 -18.98 -2.94 6.85
CA LEU A 176 -18.69 -4.07 7.72
C LEU A 176 -19.96 -4.90 7.90
N VAL A 177 -19.89 -6.18 7.60
CA VAL A 177 -20.97 -7.15 7.80
C VAL A 177 -20.56 -8.09 8.91
N THR A 178 -21.44 -8.27 9.89
CA THR A 178 -21.21 -9.14 11.04
C THR A 178 -22.34 -10.13 11.21
N SER A 179 -22.00 -11.37 11.60
CA SER A 179 -22.96 -12.38 12.03
C SER A 179 -22.73 -12.73 13.49
N SER A 180 -23.80 -13.06 14.22
CA SER A 180 -23.72 -13.35 15.66
C SER A 180 -24.55 -14.58 16.05
N CYS A 181 -24.22 -15.15 17.21
CA CYS A 181 -25.01 -16.17 17.88
C CYS A 181 -26.42 -15.69 18.28
N ASP A 182 -26.73 -14.39 18.17
CA ASP A 182 -28.08 -13.85 18.35
C ASP A 182 -29.00 -14.10 17.12
N HIS A 183 -28.52 -14.91 16.17
CA HIS A 183 -29.18 -15.24 14.91
C HIS A 183 -29.45 -14.01 14.03
N SER A 184 -28.65 -12.95 14.17
CA SER A 184 -28.72 -11.76 13.31
C SER A 184 -27.48 -11.57 12.46
N ILE A 185 -27.70 -10.98 11.29
CA ILE A 185 -26.67 -10.38 10.45
C ILE A 185 -26.89 -8.87 10.49
N ARG A 186 -25.81 -8.12 10.70
CA ARG A 186 -25.84 -6.66 10.80
C ARG A 186 -24.86 -6.04 9.84
N LEU A 187 -25.30 -4.96 9.23
CA LEU A 187 -24.49 -4.15 8.32
C LEU A 187 -24.19 -2.82 9.02
N TRP A 188 -22.91 -2.48 9.07
CA TRP A 188 -22.42 -1.28 9.72
C TRP A 188 -21.89 -0.33 8.65
N TRP A 189 -22.50 0.85 8.61
CA TRP A 189 -22.10 1.94 7.72
C TRP A 189 -21.68 3.14 8.56
N ASN A 190 -20.48 3.67 8.26
CA ASN A 190 -19.93 4.90 8.82
C ASN A 190 -20.33 5.16 10.27
N VAL A 191 -19.84 4.29 11.17
CA VAL A 191 -19.89 4.36 12.65
C VAL A 191 -21.25 4.51 13.34
N SER A 192 -22.35 4.70 12.59
CA SER A 192 -23.56 5.32 13.16
C SER A 192 -24.85 4.58 12.84
N TRP A 193 -24.87 3.75 11.80
CA TRP A 193 -26.10 3.07 11.36
C TRP A 193 -25.88 1.56 11.26
N CYS A 194 -26.69 0.82 12.01
CA CYS A 194 -26.83 -0.62 11.88
C CYS A 194 -28.13 -0.92 11.13
N PHE A 195 -28.03 -1.59 9.98
CA PHE A 195 -29.20 -2.19 9.33
C PHE A 195 -29.30 -3.66 9.73
N VAL A 196 -30.47 -4.07 10.23
CA VAL A 196 -30.73 -5.45 10.64
C VAL A 196 -31.51 -6.13 9.52
N GLU A 197 -30.87 -7.06 8.80
CA GLU A 197 -31.60 -7.97 7.92
C GLU A 197 -31.89 -9.26 8.70
N LYS A 198 -33.13 -9.39 9.22
CA LYS A 198 -33.62 -10.68 9.74
C LYS A 198 -34.03 -11.57 8.57
N LYS A 199 -33.07 -12.21 7.91
CA LYS A 199 -33.38 -13.33 7.01
C LYS A 199 -33.46 -14.62 7.82
N LEU A 200 -34.68 -14.97 8.24
CA LEU A 200 -35.04 -16.34 8.60
C LEU A 200 -34.87 -17.21 7.34
N LEU A 201 -33.68 -17.75 7.10
CA LEU A 201 -33.54 -18.91 6.22
C LEU A 201 -34.04 -20.12 7.01
N LYS A 202 -35.36 -20.31 6.96
CA LYS A 202 -36.00 -21.57 7.34
C LYS A 202 -35.64 -22.58 6.25
N ILE A 203 -34.54 -23.29 6.43
CA ILE A 203 -34.24 -24.48 5.64
C ILE A 203 -35.13 -25.58 6.24
N GLU A 204 -36.32 -25.76 5.67
CA GLU A 204 -37.13 -26.95 5.92
C GLU A 204 -36.45 -28.12 5.20
N SER A 205 -36.09 -29.15 5.98
CA SER A 205 -35.65 -30.47 5.51
C SER A 205 -36.85 -31.32 5.11
#